data_AF-A0A0Q5YR98-F1
#
_entry.id   AF-A0A0Q5YR98-F1
#
_cell.length_a   1.000
_cell.length_b   1.000
_cell.length_c   1.000
_cell.angle_alpha   90.00
_cell.angle_beta   90.00
_cell.angle_gamma   90.00
#
_symmetry.space_group_name_H-M   'P 1'
#
loop_
_entity.id
_entity.type
_entity.pdbx_description
1 polymer ?
#
loop_
_entity_poly.entity_id
_entity_poly.type
_entity_poly.pdbx_seq_one_letter_code
_entity_poly.pdbx_strand_id
1 'polypeptide(L)'
;MKWMLVVLVGGITPVNTDLVFDKFADCLSAEEQMRKHYSDAFEAWDRWAAANIERRREYSKARELQAKRLLSNIGTCVPHGADDQKPVASPNPSAPATSPSPAPQPNPRP
;
A
#
# COMPACT_ATOMS: atom_id res chain seq x y z
N MET A 1 1.35 18.65 13.51
CA MET A 1 1.90 17.68 12.54
C MET A 1 0.73 17.05 11.82
N LYS A 2 0.78 16.90 10.50
CA LYS A 2 -0.30 16.24 9.75
C LYS A 2 -0.02 14.73 9.70
N TRP A 3 -1.04 13.95 9.40
CA TRP A 3 -1.01 12.50 9.24
C TRP A 3 -1.60 12.14 7.89
N MET A 4 -1.09 11.09 7.26
CA MET A 4 -1.56 10.61 5.97
C MET A 4 -1.90 9.13 6.09
N LEU A 5 -3.04 8.73 5.51
CA LEU A 5 -3.39 7.33 5.40
C LEU A 5 -2.69 6.73 4.17
N VAL A 6 -1.92 5.67 4.37
CA VAL A 6 -1.28 4.89 3.31
C VAL A 6 -1.88 3.50 3.32
N VAL A 7 -2.10 2.91 2.14
CA VAL A 7 -2.64 1.56 2.02
C VAL A 7 -1.55 0.62 1.51
N LEU A 8 -1.30 -0.44 2.26
CA LEU A 8 -0.46 -1.57 1.85
C LEU A 8 -1.33 -2.56 1.08
N VAL A 9 -1.32 -2.47 -0.25
CA VAL A 9 -2.02 -3.42 -1.11
C VAL A 9 -1.29 -4.75 -1.09
N GLY A 10 -2.03 -5.84 -0.88
CA GLY A 10 -1.45 -7.18 -0.74
C GLY A 10 -0.46 -7.32 0.43
N GLY A 11 -0.52 -6.42 1.41
CA GLY A 11 0.31 -6.42 2.61
C GLY A 11 1.73 -5.88 2.44
N ILE A 12 2.13 -5.48 1.22
CA ILE A 12 3.53 -5.12 0.93
C ILE A 12 3.70 -3.87 0.08
N THR A 13 2.73 -3.51 -0.76
CA THR A 13 2.90 -2.42 -1.73
C THR A 13 2.24 -1.14 -1.20
N PRO A 14 3.00 -0.13 -0.79
CA PRO A 14 2.43 1.13 -0.30
C PRO A 14 1.80 1.92 -1.44
N VAL A 15 0.57 2.37 -1.21
CA VAL A 15 -0.21 3.24 -2.09
C VAL A 15 -0.61 4.46 -1.28
N ASN A 16 -0.23 5.64 -1.77
CA ASN A 16 -0.67 6.89 -1.17
C ASN A 16 -2.16 7.11 -1.46
N THR A 17 -2.95 7.41 -0.43
CA THR A 17 -4.38 7.71 -0.60
C THR A 17 -4.66 9.21 -0.72
N ASP A 18 -3.66 10.05 -0.51
CA ASP A 18 -3.76 11.52 -0.43
C ASP A 18 -4.73 12.03 0.66
N LEU A 19 -5.22 11.14 1.53
CA LEU A 19 -6.03 11.49 2.68
C LEU A 19 -5.12 12.01 3.80
N VAL A 20 -5.13 13.32 3.99
CA VAL A 20 -4.33 14.01 5.01
C VAL A 20 -5.23 14.53 6.13
N PHE A 21 -4.85 14.22 7.37
CA PHE A 21 -5.58 14.53 8.60
C PHE A 21 -4.73 15.41 9.52
N ASP A 22 -5.34 16.35 10.22
CA ASP A 22 -4.64 17.19 11.20
C ASP A 22 -4.40 16.47 12.53
N LYS A 23 -5.24 15.48 12.88
CA LYS A 23 -5.13 14.67 14.10
C LYS A 23 -4.90 13.21 13.76
N PHE A 24 -4.06 12.56 14.58
CA PHE A 24 -3.82 11.13 14.47
C PHE A 24 -5.10 10.30 14.66
N ALA A 25 -5.97 10.71 15.60
CA ALA A 25 -7.23 10.04 15.88
C ALA A 25 -8.18 10.01 14.66
N ASP A 26 -8.19 11.07 13.87
CA ASP A 26 -9.03 11.16 12.66
C ASP A 26 -8.49 10.20 11.58
N CYS A 27 -7.16 10.11 11.45
CA CYS A 27 -6.51 9.14 10.56
C CYS A 27 -6.81 7.69 10.98
N LEU A 28 -6.71 7.37 12.28
CA LEU A 28 -7.05 6.03 12.79
C LEU A 28 -8.52 5.67 12.57
N SER A 29 -9.42 6.64 12.71
CA SER A 29 -10.85 6.43 12.44
C SER A 29 -11.08 6.12 10.95
N ALA A 30 -10.34 6.78 10.05
CA ALA A 30 -10.38 6.48 8.63
C ALA A 30 -9.79 5.09 8.30
N GLU A 31 -8.68 4.72 8.94
CA GLU A 31 -8.09 3.38 8.83
C GLU A 31 -9.10 2.29 9.23
N GLU A 32 -9.78 2.47 10.37
CA GLU A 32 -10.78 1.53 10.85
C GLU A 32 -11.98 1.42 9.91
N GLN A 33 -12.48 2.55 9.38
CA GLN A 33 -13.53 2.56 8.37
C GLN A 33 -13.13 1.79 7.12
N MET A 34 -11.88 1.96 6.66
CA MET A 34 -11.38 1.25 5.50
C MET A 34 -11.27 -0.26 5.77
N ARG A 35 -10.73 -0.66 6.93
CA ARG A 35 -10.65 -2.07 7.34
C ARG A 35 -12.05 -2.69 7.38
N LYS A 36 -13.02 -1.98 7.93
CA LYS A 36 -14.42 -2.40 7.99
C LYS A 36 -15.01 -2.58 6.58
N HIS A 37 -14.72 -1.66 5.66
CA HIS A 37 -15.20 -1.78 4.28
C HIS A 37 -14.71 -3.06 3.60
N TYR A 38 -13.44 -3.43 3.79
CA TYR A 38 -12.90 -4.68 3.24
C TYR A 38 -13.46 -5.92 3.92
N SER A 39 -13.68 -5.91 5.24
CA SER A 39 -14.32 -7.03 5.94
C SER A 39 -15.77 -7.22 5.50
N ASP A 40 -16.54 -6.15 5.40
CA ASP A 40 -17.96 -6.19 5.01
C ASP A 40 -18.10 -6.68 3.56
N ALA A 41 -17.22 -6.23 2.65
CA ALA A 41 -17.17 -6.70 1.28
C ALA A 41 -16.83 -8.20 1.19
N PHE A 42 -15.87 -8.67 2.00
CA PHE A 42 -15.53 -10.08 2.05
C PHE A 42 -16.67 -10.93 2.59
N GLU A 43 -17.34 -10.51 3.68
CA GLU A 43 -18.48 -11.24 4.26
C GLU A 43 -19.70 -11.26 3.33
N ALA A 44 -19.98 -10.17 2.62
CA ALA A 44 -21.03 -10.13 1.62
C ALA A 44 -20.74 -11.13 0.48
N TRP A 45 -19.50 -11.14 0.01
CA TRP A 45 -19.06 -12.10 -1.00
C TRP A 45 -19.07 -13.55 -0.50
N ASP A 46 -18.60 -13.82 0.73
CA ASP A 46 -18.53 -15.17 1.32
C ASP A 46 -19.94 -15.76 1.48
N ARG A 47 -20.92 -14.95 1.91
CA ARG A 47 -22.33 -15.36 1.98
C ARG A 47 -22.91 -15.73 0.62
N TRP A 48 -22.64 -14.92 -0.40
CA TRP A 48 -23.05 -15.24 -1.77
C TRP A 48 -22.36 -16.53 -2.27
N ALA A 49 -21.05 -16.64 -2.07
CA ALA A 49 -20.27 -17.79 -2.51
C ALA A 49 -20.72 -19.09 -1.83
N ALA A 50 -21.08 -19.04 -0.54
CA ALA A 50 -21.60 -20.19 0.19
C ALA A 50 -22.95 -20.69 -0.36
N ALA A 51 -23.77 -19.78 -0.92
CA ALA A 51 -25.05 -20.14 -1.52
C ALA A 51 -24.93 -20.59 -2.98
N ASN A 52 -23.89 -20.15 -3.70
CA ASN A 52 -23.78 -20.30 -5.15
C ASN A 52 -22.69 -21.28 -5.63
N ILE A 53 -21.72 -21.64 -4.79
CA ILE A 53 -20.64 -22.56 -5.16
C ILE A 53 -20.92 -23.96 -4.58
N GLU A 54 -21.45 -24.86 -5.41
CA GLU A 54 -21.83 -26.22 -4.99
C GLU A 54 -20.63 -27.09 -4.59
N ARG A 55 -19.51 -26.98 -5.32
CA ARG A 55 -18.32 -27.78 -5.03
C ARG A 55 -17.53 -27.17 -3.89
N ARG A 56 -17.56 -27.85 -2.73
CA ARG A 56 -16.82 -27.45 -1.52
C ARG A 56 -15.34 -27.15 -1.74
N ARG A 57 -14.65 -27.91 -2.61
CA ARG A 57 -13.23 -27.67 -2.94
C ARG A 57 -13.02 -26.36 -3.70
N GLU A 58 -13.94 -25.99 -4.58
CA GLU A 58 -13.88 -24.75 -5.37
C GLU A 58 -14.21 -23.56 -4.49
N TYR A 59 -15.19 -23.71 -3.59
CA TYR A 59 -15.50 -22.73 -2.57
C TYR A 59 -14.30 -22.42 -1.69
N SER A 60 -13.61 -23.43 -1.14
CA SER A 60 -12.43 -23.21 -0.29
C SER A 60 -11.31 -22.45 -1.02
N LYS A 61 -11.02 -22.81 -2.27
CA LYS A 61 -10.01 -22.12 -3.08
C LYS A 61 -10.43 -20.68 -3.44
N ALA A 62 -11.69 -20.48 -3.81
CA ALA A 62 -12.21 -19.14 -4.12
C ALA A 62 -12.17 -18.24 -2.88
N ARG A 63 -12.52 -18.80 -1.71
CA ARG A 63 -12.50 -18.09 -0.44
C ARG A 63 -11.09 -17.65 -0.05
N GLU A 64 -10.11 -18.52 -0.20
CA GLU A 64 -8.70 -18.17 0.04
C GLU A 64 -8.23 -17.05 -0.89
N LEU A 65 -8.56 -17.13 -2.18
CA LEU A 65 -8.20 -16.11 -3.16
C LEU A 65 -8.83 -14.75 -2.83
N GLN A 66 -10.11 -14.74 -2.44
CA GLN A 66 -10.82 -13.50 -2.12
C GLN A 66 -10.39 -12.92 -0.76
N ALA A 67 -10.12 -13.77 0.22
CA ALA A 67 -9.53 -13.34 1.48
C ALA A 67 -8.19 -12.64 1.23
N LYS A 68 -7.34 -13.21 0.37
CA LYS A 68 -6.06 -12.60 0.00
C LYS A 68 -6.22 -11.28 -0.77
N ARG A 69 -7.29 -11.11 -1.56
CA ARG A 69 -7.53 -9.87 -2.31
C ARG A 69 -8.08 -8.75 -1.45
N LEU A 70 -9.02 -9.05 -0.56
CA LEU A 70 -9.75 -8.04 0.20
C LEU A 70 -9.12 -7.79 1.57
N LEU A 71 -8.72 -8.85 2.28
CA LEU A 71 -8.26 -8.76 3.67
C LEU A 71 -6.74 -8.52 3.80
N SER A 72 -5.97 -8.71 2.73
CA SER A 72 -4.53 -8.37 2.75
C SER A 72 -4.26 -6.89 2.55
N ASN A 73 -5.27 -6.06 2.26
CA ASN A 73 -5.10 -4.62 2.18
C ASN A 73 -5.17 -4.03 3.58
N ILE A 74 -4.11 -3.32 3.99
CA ILE A 74 -3.99 -2.77 5.34
C ILE A 74 -3.76 -1.26 5.24
N GLY A 75 -4.51 -0.48 6.01
CA GLY A 75 -4.28 0.96 6.13
C GLY A 75 -3.27 1.24 7.24
N THR A 76 -2.46 2.28 7.07
CA THR A 76 -1.54 2.74 8.10
C THR A 76 -1.43 4.26 8.08
N CYS A 77 -1.46 4.86 9.27
CA CYS A 77 -1.30 6.29 9.46
C CYS A 77 0.17 6.66 9.62
N VAL A 78 0.71 7.43 8.67
CA VAL A 78 2.09 7.91 8.68
C VAL A 78 2.12 9.42 8.90
N PRO A 79 3.15 9.96 9.56
CA PRO A 79 3.30 11.41 9.70
C PRO A 79 3.53 12.07 8.34
N HIS A 80 2.85 13.19 8.11
CA HIS A 80 2.92 14.01 6.92
C HIS A 80 3.41 15.42 7.31
N GLY A 81 4.66 15.74 6.98
CA GLY A 81 5.32 16.98 7.39
C GLY A 81 6.49 17.31 6.47
N ALA A 82 6.61 18.60 6.12
CA ALA A 82 7.41 19.14 5.03
C ALA A 82 8.92 19.13 5.32
N ASP A 83 9.65 18.21 4.69
CA ASP A 83 10.91 18.37 3.93
C ASP A 83 11.33 16.94 3.52
N ASP A 84 11.66 16.71 2.25
CA ASP A 84 12.07 15.41 1.70
C ASP A 84 10.95 14.35 1.48
N GLN A 85 9.99 14.67 0.61
CA GLN A 85 9.24 13.64 -0.11
C GLN A 85 10.14 12.99 -1.16
N LYS A 86 10.99 12.04 -0.73
CA LYS A 86 11.43 11.01 -1.66
C LYS A 86 10.19 10.14 -1.95
N PRO A 87 9.78 9.95 -3.22
CA PRO A 87 8.71 9.01 -3.53
C PRO A 87 9.09 7.69 -2.85
N VAL A 88 8.20 7.13 -2.03
CA VAL A 88 8.37 5.77 -1.51
C VAL A 88 8.45 4.88 -2.73
N ALA A 89 9.69 4.59 -3.14
CA ALA A 89 9.97 3.75 -4.27
C ALA A 89 9.31 2.40 -3.98
N SER A 90 8.48 1.93 -4.91
CA SER A 90 8.22 0.50 -5.02
C SER A 90 9.55 -0.23 -4.87
N PRO A 91 9.65 -1.34 -4.11
CA PRO A 91 10.89 -2.09 -4.01
C PRO A 91 11.30 -2.53 -5.42
N ASN A 92 12.22 -1.77 -6.00
CA ASN A 92 12.80 -2.03 -7.29
C ASN A 92 13.83 -3.14 -7.03
N PRO A 93 13.69 -4.36 -7.59
CA PRO A 93 14.73 -5.35 -7.48
C PRO A 93 15.94 -4.86 -8.28
N SER A 94 16.92 -4.30 -7.58
CA SER A 94 18.36 -4.26 -7.87
C SER A 94 18.77 -4.00 -9.32
N ALA A 95 19.22 -2.78 -9.62
CA ALA A 95 20.18 -2.52 -10.70
C ALA A 95 21.49 -1.99 -10.08
N PRO A 96 22.69 -2.42 -10.54
CA PRO A 96 23.95 -2.13 -9.84
C PRO A 96 24.34 -0.65 -9.93
N ALA A 97 24.84 -0.11 -8.83
CA ALA A 97 25.39 1.23 -8.73
C ALA A 97 26.59 1.40 -9.69
N THR A 98 26.48 2.30 -10.66
CA THR A 98 27.63 2.79 -11.43
C THR A 98 28.03 4.16 -10.88
N SER A 99 29.16 4.18 -10.20
CA SER A 99 29.83 5.38 -9.70
C SER A 99 30.25 6.27 -10.88
N PRO A 100 29.99 7.59 -10.88
CA PRO A 100 30.54 8.47 -11.90
C PRO A 100 32.02 8.78 -11.60
N SER A 101 32.89 8.39 -12.52
CA SER A 101 34.31 8.79 -12.58
C SER A 101 34.40 10.28 -12.95
N PRO A 102 35.24 11.12 -12.31
CA PRO A 102 35.39 12.51 -12.70
C PRO A 102 36.26 12.64 -13.95
N ALA A 103 35.71 13.29 -14.99
CA ALA A 103 36.45 13.70 -16.18
C ALA A 103 37.40 14.87 -15.88
N PRO A 104 38.64 14.91 -16.42
CA PRO A 104 39.49 16.08 -16.30
C PRO A 104 39.05 17.17 -17.31
N GLN A 105 38.69 18.36 -16.80
CA GLN A 105 38.50 19.57 -17.61
C GLN A 105 39.84 20.24 -17.99
N PRO A 106 39.89 21.05 -19.07
CA PRO A 106 41.12 21.51 -19.71
C PRO A 106 41.70 22.78 -19.05
N ASN A 107 43.02 22.88 -18.98
CA ASN A 107 43.71 24.09 -18.51
C ASN A 107 43.91 25.11 -19.66
N PRO A 108 43.77 26.43 -19.38
CA PRO A 108 44.12 27.49 -20.32
C PRO A 108 45.62 27.86 -20.26
N ARG A 109 46.12 28.32 -21.41
CA ARG A 109 47.48 28.82 -21.69
C ARG A 109 47.93 29.99 -20.81
N PRO A 110 49.25 30.21 -20.72
CA PRO A 110 49.89 31.28 -21.50
C PRO A 110 50.77 30.77 -22.66
#